data_AF-A0A961IJ94-F1
#
_entry.id   AF-A0A961IJ94-F1
#
_cell.length_a   1.000
_cell.length_b   1.000
_cell.length_c   1.000
_cell.angle_alpha   90.00
_cell.angle_beta   90.00
_cell.angle_gamma   90.00
#
_symmetry.space_group_name_H-M   'P 1'
#
loop_
_entity.id
_entity.type
_entity.pdbx_description
1 polymer ?
#
loop_
_entity_poly.entity_id
_entity_poly.type
_entity_poly.pdbx_seq_one_letter_code
_entity_poly.pdbx_strand_id
1 'polypeptide(L)'
;MLQYLPGRAPVNQDLHGLFFEEALLEISYAADCIHVRLDAPVTSELDLGDLDPSDNRPVVIDCTGVKVITSLPLAGLIQLRQNAGGGREIRLLNVAGELRSLFERTGLAQWLD
;
A
#
# COMPACT_ATOMS: atom_id res chain seq x y z
N MET A 1 -17.59 14.84 2.94
CA MET A 1 -17.00 14.87 4.30
C MET A 1 -15.84 13.87 4.27
N LEU A 2 -14.61 14.38 4.14
CA LEU A 2 -13.39 13.56 4.12
C LEU A 2 -13.07 13.19 5.58
N GLN A 3 -13.05 11.90 5.92
CA GLN A 3 -12.54 11.43 7.20
C GLN A 3 -11.06 11.07 7.03
N TYR A 4 -10.22 11.62 7.89
CA TYR A 4 -8.78 11.42 7.94
C TYR A 4 -8.46 10.48 9.11
N LEU A 5 -7.77 9.38 8.85
CA LEU A 5 -7.24 8.48 9.87
C LEU A 5 -5.72 8.36 9.68
N PRO A 6 -4.90 8.91 10.59
CA PRO A 6 -3.45 8.72 10.52
C PRO A 6 -3.11 7.28 10.96
N GLY A 7 -2.66 6.45 10.02
CA GLY A 7 -2.13 5.11 10.29
C GLY A 7 -0.61 5.13 10.43
N ARG A 8 -0.05 4.29 11.30
CA ARG A 8 1.39 4.02 11.37
C ARG A 8 1.62 2.55 11.06
N ALA A 9 2.45 2.23 10.07
CA ALA A 9 2.89 0.86 9.84
C ALA A 9 3.89 0.46 10.94
N PRO A 10 3.67 -0.62 11.72
CA PRO A 10 4.57 -0.99 12.81
C PRO A 10 5.93 -1.50 12.26
N VAL A 11 7.01 -1.13 12.96
CA VAL A 11 8.37 -1.61 12.72
C VAL A 11 8.54 -3.00 13.34
N ASN A 12 9.04 -3.95 12.55
CA ASN A 12 9.60 -5.18 13.12
C ASN A 12 11.01 -4.85 13.63
N GLN A 13 11.19 -4.84 14.96
CA GLN A 13 12.40 -4.34 15.64
C GLN A 13 13.64 -5.25 15.54
N ASP A 14 13.60 -6.33 14.76
CA ASP A 14 14.64 -7.38 14.78
C ASP A 14 15.53 -7.41 13.54
N LEU A 15 16.09 -6.29 13.08
CA LEU A 15 17.27 -6.32 12.18
C LEU A 15 18.24 -5.17 12.49
N HIS A 16 19.45 -5.56 12.90
CA HIS A 16 20.59 -4.73 13.23
C HIS A 16 20.81 -3.53 12.26
N GLY A 17 20.75 -2.31 12.79
CA GLY A 17 21.63 -1.21 12.37
C GLY A 17 21.27 -0.42 11.11
N LEU A 18 20.10 -0.61 10.50
CA LEU A 18 19.60 0.26 9.43
C LEU A 18 18.35 1.00 9.93
N PHE A 19 18.51 2.27 10.28
CA PHE A 19 17.38 3.16 10.52
C PHE A 19 16.66 3.39 9.18
N PHE A 20 15.61 2.63 8.92
CA PHE A 20 14.66 2.96 7.85
C PHE A 20 13.69 3.98 8.43
N GLU A 21 13.65 5.18 7.86
CA GLU A 21 12.66 6.21 8.18
C GLU A 21 11.26 5.60 8.08
N GLU A 22 10.40 5.86 9.07
CA GLU A 22 9.03 5.33 9.10
C GLU A 22 8.31 5.72 7.81
N ALA A 23 7.75 4.74 7.09
CA ALA A 23 6.87 5.03 5.98
C ALA A 23 5.60 5.70 6.54
N LEU A 24 5.47 7.01 6.27
CA LEU A 24 4.23 7.72 6.50
C LEU A 24 3.16 7.13 5.58
N LEU A 25 2.09 6.66 6.22
CA LEU A 25 0.91 6.10 5.59
C LEU A 25 -0.24 7.07 5.81
N GLU A 26 -0.73 7.67 4.73
CA GLU A 26 -1.94 8.50 4.78
C GLU A 26 -3.08 7.78 4.08
N ILE A 27 -4.21 7.58 4.78
CA ILE A 27 -5.42 6.98 4.23
C ILE A 27 -6.51 8.05 4.17
N SER A 28 -7.02 8.27 2.96
CA SER A 28 -8.09 9.22 2.66
C SER A 28 -9.25 8.52 1.95
N TYR A 29 -10.47 8.72 2.46
CA TYR A 29 -11.67 8.11 1.91
C TYR A 29 -12.39 9.07 0.97
N ALA A 30 -12.32 8.81 -0.34
CA ALA A 30 -13.10 9.51 -1.35
C ALA A 30 -14.45 8.82 -1.61
N ALA A 31 -15.33 9.46 -2.38
CA ALA A 31 -16.67 8.92 -2.65
C ALA A 31 -16.62 7.63 -3.50
N ASP A 32 -15.63 7.52 -4.37
CA ASP A 32 -15.46 6.50 -5.39
C ASP A 32 -14.29 5.54 -5.11
N CYS A 33 -13.32 5.93 -4.28
CA CYS A 33 -12.15 5.12 -3.96
C CYS A 33 -11.57 5.45 -2.58
N ILE A 34 -10.61 4.63 -2.15
CA ILE A 34 -9.81 4.84 -0.94
C ILE A 34 -8.40 5.16 -1.40
N HIS A 35 -7.93 6.36 -1.11
CA HIS A 35 -6.57 6.78 -1.43
C HIS A 35 -5.62 6.43 -0.30
N VAL A 36 -4.50 5.81 -0.64
CA VAL A 36 -3.42 5.47 0.27
C VAL A 36 -2.16 6.11 -0.27
N ARG A 37 -1.52 6.99 0.49
CA ARG A 37 -0.26 7.63 0.09
C ARG A 37 0.89 7.04 0.88
N LEU A 38 1.98 6.72 0.17
CA LEU A 38 3.22 6.18 0.70
C LEU A 38 4.35 7.19 0.44
N ASP A 39 4.93 7.78 1.48
CA ASP A 39 5.93 8.85 1.32
C ASP A 39 7.39 8.43 1.58
N ALA A 40 7.64 7.15 1.89
CA ALA A 40 8.99 6.63 2.14
C ALA A 40 9.15 5.18 1.64
N PRO A 41 10.38 4.62 1.62
CA PRO A 41 10.58 3.19 1.43
C PRO A 41 9.67 2.36 2.34
N VAL A 42 8.89 1.46 1.74
CA VAL A 42 7.92 0.64 2.48
C VAL A 42 8.52 -0.73 2.71
N THR A 43 9.12 -0.92 3.88
CA THR A 43 9.81 -2.16 4.23
C THR A 43 9.05 -3.04 5.21
N SER A 44 8.02 -2.49 5.84
CA SER A 44 7.18 -3.14 6.86
C SER A 44 5.80 -3.48 6.30
N GLU A 45 5.06 -4.30 7.03
CA GLU A 45 3.67 -4.63 6.72
C GLU A 45 2.79 -3.38 6.72
N LEU A 46 1.92 -3.25 5.70
CA LEU A 46 0.93 -2.18 5.64
C LEU A 46 -0.26 -2.57 6.52
N ASP A 47 -0.46 -1.85 7.61
CA ASP A 47 -1.67 -2.00 8.40
C ASP A 47 -2.84 -1.32 7.68
N LEU A 48 -3.60 -2.13 6.95
CA LEU A 48 -4.83 -1.74 6.27
C LEU A 48 -6.05 -2.39 6.95
N GLY A 49 -5.88 -2.90 8.18
CA GLY A 49 -6.89 -3.65 8.92
C GLY A 49 -8.14 -2.84 9.28
N ASP A 50 -8.03 -1.52 9.27
CA ASP A 50 -9.15 -0.60 9.49
C ASP A 50 -10.07 -0.45 8.26
N LEU A 51 -9.68 -0.98 7.10
CA LEU A 51 -10.52 -0.93 5.92
C LEU A 51 -11.68 -1.92 6.08
N ASP A 52 -12.91 -1.41 6.17
CA ASP A 52 -14.13 -2.23 6.26
C ASP A 52 -14.14 -3.27 5.12
N PRO A 53 -14.19 -4.58 5.42
CA PRO A 53 -14.23 -5.63 4.40
C PRO A 53 -15.51 -5.60 3.56
N SER A 54 -16.56 -4.93 4.04
CA SER A 54 -17.83 -4.70 3.32
C SER A 54 -17.71 -3.59 2.28
N ASP A 55 -16.68 -2.74 2.40
CA ASP A 55 -16.40 -1.67 1.46
C ASP A 55 -15.70 -2.22 0.22
N ASN A 56 -16.34 -2.13 -0.93
CA ASN A 56 -15.79 -2.62 -2.19
C ASN A 56 -15.19 -1.50 -3.06
N ARG A 57 -15.02 -0.29 -2.51
CA ARG A 57 -14.32 0.80 -3.21
C ARG A 57 -12.92 0.35 -3.63
N PRO A 58 -12.46 0.69 -4.85
CA PRO A 58 -11.07 0.53 -5.25
C PRO A 58 -10.12 1.22 -4.28
N VAL A 59 -8.97 0.61 -4.05
CA VAL A 59 -7.87 1.22 -3.28
C VAL A 59 -6.83 1.70 -4.27
N VAL A 60 -6.56 3.00 -4.22
CA VAL A 60 -5.58 3.69 -5.06
C VAL A 60 -4.39 4.04 -4.20
N ILE A 61 -3.23 3.46 -4.52
CA ILE A 61 -2.00 3.63 -3.75
C ILE A 61 -1.07 4.54 -4.53
N ASP A 62 -0.82 5.73 -4.00
CA ASP A 62 0.14 6.67 -4.53
C ASP A 62 1.55 6.31 -4.03
N CYS A 63 2.41 5.88 -4.95
CA CYS A 63 3.80 5.53 -4.69
C CYS A 63 4.77 6.70 -4.97
N THR A 64 4.30 7.94 -5.01
CA THR A 64 5.15 9.12 -5.21
C THR A 64 6.29 9.14 -4.19
N GLY A 65 7.53 9.08 -4.67
CA GLY A 65 8.71 9.10 -3.80
C GLY A 65 9.11 7.73 -3.21
N VAL A 66 8.30 6.69 -3.40
CA VAL A 66 8.64 5.32 -3.00
C VAL A 66 9.67 4.74 -3.96
N LYS A 67 10.88 4.50 -3.44
CA LYS A 67 11.97 3.85 -4.20
C LYS A 67 12.03 2.34 -4.00
N VAL A 68 11.60 1.87 -2.83
CA VAL A 68 11.73 0.47 -2.42
C VAL A 68 10.44 0.03 -1.75
N ILE A 69 9.96 -1.15 -2.13
CA ILE A 69 8.91 -1.90 -1.44
C ILE A 69 9.44 -3.31 -1.18
N THR A 70 9.28 -3.84 0.04
CA THR A 70 9.63 -5.24 0.34
C THR A 70 8.44 -6.16 0.08
N SER A 71 8.63 -7.47 0.27
CA SER A 71 7.56 -8.46 0.10
C SER A 71 6.45 -8.36 1.16
N LEU A 72 6.76 -7.87 2.37
CA LEU A 72 5.78 -7.74 3.47
C LEU A 72 4.58 -6.83 3.13
N PRO A 73 4.78 -5.57 2.71
CA PRO A 73 3.66 -4.71 2.31
C PRO A 73 2.89 -5.26 1.10
N LEU A 74 3.58 -5.90 0.15
CA LEU A 74 2.92 -6.56 -0.97
C LEU A 74 1.98 -7.69 -0.51
N ALA A 75 2.37 -8.46 0.51
CA ALA A 75 1.52 -9.50 1.07
C ALA A 75 0.24 -8.90 1.68
N GLY A 76 0.34 -7.79 2.40
CA GLY A 76 -0.82 -7.05 2.93
C GLY A 76 -1.77 -6.59 1.83
N LEU A 77 -1.25 -6.07 0.71
CA LEU A 77 -2.07 -5.69 -0.45
C LEU A 77 -2.75 -6.89 -1.11
N ILE A 78 -2.05 -8.02 -1.25
CA ILE A 78 -2.63 -9.25 -1.81
C ILE A 78 -3.76 -9.76 -0.92
N GLN A 79 -3.57 -9.76 0.41
CA GLN A 79 -4.60 -10.15 1.37
C GLN A 79 -5.81 -9.21 1.29
N LEU A 80 -5.58 -7.89 1.22
CA LEU A 80 -6.66 -6.91 1.08
C LEU A 80 -7.52 -7.18 -0.15
N ARG A 81 -6.88 -7.46 -1.29
CA ARG A 81 -7.58 -7.84 -2.52
C ARG A 81 -8.44 -9.09 -2.31
N GLN A 82 -7.91 -10.11 -1.63
CA GLN A 82 -8.61 -11.38 -1.40
C GLN A 82 -9.76 -11.28 -0.39
N ASN A 83 -9.63 -10.41 0.61
CA ASN A 83 -10.59 -10.31 1.72
C ASN A 83 -11.90 -9.60 1.35
N ALA A 84 -11.88 -8.69 0.39
CA ALA A 84 -13.12 -8.18 -0.18
C ALA A 84 -13.73 -9.29 -1.05
N GLY A 85 -14.91 -9.80 -0.71
CA GLY A 85 -15.55 -11.02 -1.22
C GLY A 85 -15.81 -11.13 -2.74
N GLY A 86 -15.22 -10.26 -3.57
CA GLY A 86 -15.17 -10.33 -5.03
C GLY A 86 -13.84 -9.88 -5.64
N GLY A 87 -12.79 -9.65 -4.84
CA GLY A 87 -11.53 -9.08 -5.29
C GLY A 87 -11.55 -7.54 -5.26
N ARG A 88 -11.10 -6.90 -4.18
CA ARG A 88 -10.98 -5.43 -4.17
C ARG A 88 -10.03 -5.00 -5.27
N GLU A 89 -10.43 -4.03 -6.09
CA GLU A 89 -9.53 -3.46 -7.08
C GLU A 89 -8.42 -2.68 -6.36
N ILE A 90 -7.17 -2.97 -6.72
CA ILE A 90 -5.99 -2.25 -6.23
C ILE A 90 -5.29 -1.64 -7.43
N ARG A 91 -5.08 -0.33 -7.38
CA ARG A 91 -4.35 0.44 -8.39
C ARG A 91 -3.17 1.14 -7.73
N LEU A 92 -2.04 1.17 -8.43
CA LEU A 92 -0.80 1.79 -7.99
C LEU A 92 -0.48 2.93 -8.95
N LEU A 93 -0.42 4.14 -8.41
CA LEU A 93 -0.06 5.35 -9.13
C LEU A 93 1.39 5.75 -8.87
N ASN A 94 1.96 6.48 -9.82
CA ASN A 94 3.30 7.08 -9.71
C ASN A 94 4.42 6.05 -9.42
N VAL A 95 4.24 4.81 -9.89
CA VAL A 95 5.23 3.74 -9.76
C VAL A 95 6.33 3.92 -10.80
N ALA A 96 7.55 4.24 -10.35
CA ALA A 96 8.68 4.55 -11.23
C ALA A 96 9.87 3.59 -11.05
N GLY A 97 10.71 3.51 -12.11
CA GLY A 97 12.02 2.88 -12.06
C GLY A 97 12.02 1.38 -11.71
N GLU A 98 12.84 1.02 -10.73
CA GLU A 98 13.04 -0.35 -10.26
C GLU A 98 11.77 -0.94 -9.63
N LEU A 99 10.97 -0.09 -8.97
CA LEU A 99 9.69 -0.48 -8.40
C LEU A 99 8.74 -0.96 -9.50
N ARG A 100 8.63 -0.21 -10.60
CA ARG A 100 7.80 -0.63 -11.75
C ARG A 100 8.28 -1.96 -12.34
N SER A 101 9.59 -2.10 -12.53
CA SER A 101 10.21 -3.33 -13.02
C SER A 101 9.90 -4.54 -12.13
N LEU A 102 9.81 -4.33 -10.80
CA LEU A 102 9.44 -5.37 -9.85
C LEU A 102 7.99 -5.83 -10.07
N PHE A 103 7.04 -4.90 -10.19
CA PHE A 103 5.63 -5.22 -10.44
C PHE A 103 5.43 -5.96 -11.77
N GLU A 104 6.13 -5.54 -12.82
CA GLU A 104 6.11 -6.19 -14.13
C GLU A 104 6.62 -7.63 -14.10
N ARG A 105 7.67 -7.91 -13.30
CA ARG A 105 8.29 -9.25 -13.19
C ARG A 105 7.58 -10.20 -12.23
N THR A 106 6.77 -9.69 -11.31
CA THR A 106 6.11 -10.46 -10.24
C THR A 106 4.68 -10.85 -10.57
N GLY A 107 4.20 -10.55 -11.78
CA GLY A 107 2.81 -10.80 -12.17
C GLY A 107 1.83 -9.88 -11.41
N LEU A 108 2.31 -8.73 -10.94
CA LEU A 108 1.52 -7.67 -10.33
C LEU A 108 1.35 -6.47 -11.27
N ALA A 109 1.72 -6.62 -12.54
CA ALA A 109 1.63 -5.58 -13.57
C ALA A 109 0.20 -5.05 -13.74
N GLN A 110 -0.81 -5.89 -13.54
CA GLN A 110 -2.23 -5.49 -13.60
C GLN A 110 -2.66 -4.51 -12.50
N TRP A 111 -1.79 -4.21 -11.53
CA TRP A 111 -2.05 -3.20 -10.51
C TRP A 111 -1.48 -1.82 -10.88
N LEU A 112 -0.65 -1.73 -11.92
CA LEU A 112 -0.07 -0.47 -12.36
C LEU A 112 -1.12 0.31 -13.18
N ASP A 113 -1.34 1.58 -12.82
CA ASP A 113 -2.21 2.53 -13.52
C ASP A 113 -1.38 3.72 -14.03
#